data_AF-A0A1Q7R7U1-F1
#
_entry.id   AF-A0A1Q7R7U1-F1
#
_cell.length_a   1.000
_cell.length_b   1.000
_cell.length_c   1.000
_cell.angle_alpha   90.00
_cell.angle_beta   90.00
_cell.angle_gamma   90.00
#
_symmetry.space_group_name_H-M   'P 1'
#
loop_
_entity.id
_entity.type
_entity.pdbx_description
1 polymer ?
#
loop_
_entity_poly.entity_id
_entity_poly.type
_entity_poly.pdbx_seq_one_letter_code
_entity_poly.pdbx_strand_id
1 'polypeptide(L)' 'MALPGVVGTAIGLCDGVACIRVFLADSSAAARGRIPAQLDGYSVKVEVTGPIGPRRPPPPPRP' A
#
# COMPACT_ATOMS: atom_id res chain seq x y z
N MET A 1 -7.28 4.03 6.43
CA MET A 1 -7.48 2.68 7.00
C MET A 1 -6.42 2.46 8.09
N ALA A 2 -6.81 2.37 9.35
CA ALA A 2 -5.87 2.23 10.48
C ALA A 2 -5.80 0.77 10.95
N LEU A 3 -5.38 -0.13 10.06
CA LEU A 3 -5.20 -1.54 10.38
C LEU A 3 -3.71 -1.84 10.67
N PRO A 4 -3.39 -2.64 11.70
CA PRO A 4 -2.02 -3.09 11.93
C PRO A 4 -1.42 -3.75 10.68
N GLY A 5 -0.18 -3.41 10.35
CA GLY A 5 0.53 -3.92 9.17
C GLY A 5 0.32 -3.11 7.88
N VAL A 6 -0.67 -2.21 7.84
CA VAL A 6 -0.83 -1.26 6.71
C VAL A 6 0.19 -0.13 6.83
N VAL A 7 0.98 0.07 5.77
CA VAL A 7 2.01 1.12 5.69
C VAL A 7 1.62 2.27 4.75
N GLY A 8 0.54 2.10 3.99
CA GLY A 8 0.02 3.15 3.12
C GLY A 8 -1.25 2.76 2.40
N THR A 9 -1.94 3.77 1.88
CA THR A 9 -3.11 3.61 1.01
C THR A 9 -3.01 4.59 -0.15
N ALA A 10 -3.47 4.20 -1.33
CA ALA A 10 -3.53 5.06 -2.50
C ALA A 10 -4.80 4.82 -3.32
N ILE A 11 -5.14 5.80 -4.15
CA ILE A 11 -6.14 5.65 -5.21
C ILE A 11 -5.37 5.50 -6.52
N GLY A 12 -5.79 4.56 -7.35
CA GLY A 12 -5.17 4.35 -8.65
C GLY A 12 -6.05 3.54 -9.57
N LEU A 13 -5.42 2.97 -10.61
CA LEU A 13 -6.05 2.02 -11.52
C LEU A 13 -5.54 0.61 -11.21
N CYS A 14 -6.48 -0.31 -11.03
CA CYS A 14 -6.23 -1.75 -10.98
C CYS A 14 -6.89 -2.33 -12.23
N ASP A 15 -6.09 -2.92 -13.12
CA ASP A 15 -6.60 -3.50 -14.37
C ASP A 15 -7.43 -2.50 -15.20
N GLY A 16 -7.05 -1.21 -15.17
CA GLY A 16 -7.72 -0.13 -15.89
C GLY A 16 -8.95 0.47 -15.19
N VAL A 17 -9.36 -0.04 -14.04
CA VAL A 17 -10.53 0.43 -13.27
C VAL A 17 -10.09 1.15 -11.99
N ALA A 18 -10.80 2.20 -11.61
CA ALA A 18 -10.55 2.92 -10.36
C ALA A 18 -10.60 1.96 -9.16
N CYS A 19 -9.54 1.97 -8.35
CA CYS A 19 -9.41 1.08 -7.20
C CYS A 19 -8.69 1.77 -6.05
N ILE A 20 -8.87 1.19 -4.86
CA ILE A 20 -8.11 1.54 -3.68
C ILE A 20 -6.99 0.51 -3.54
N ARG A 21 -5.75 0.98 -3.42
CA ARG A 21 -4.59 0.14 -3.13
C ARG A 21 -4.22 0.26 -1.66
N VAL A 22 -4.00 -0.88 -1.03
CA VAL A 22 -3.53 -0.98 0.35
C VAL A 22 -2.15 -1.62 0.34
N PHE A 23 -1.18 -0.92 0.91
CA PHE A 23 0.21 -1.36 0.99
C PHE A 23 0.50 -1.92 2.37
N LEU A 24 1.09 -3.12 2.42
CA LEU A 24 1.46 -3.80 3.65
C LEU A 24 2.99 -3.83 3.86
N ALA A 25 3.39 -3.75 5.13
CA ALA A 25 4.77 -3.96 5.55
C ALA A 25 5.26 -5.39 5.24
N ASP A 26 4.35 -6.36 5.34
CA ASP A 26 4.66 -7.79 5.20
C ASP A 26 3.42 -8.58 4.77
N SER A 27 3.62 -9.88 4.52
CA SER A 27 2.58 -10.81 4.07
C SER A 27 1.68 -11.36 5.19
N SER A 28 1.73 -10.78 6.41
CA SER A 28 1.02 -11.34 7.55
C SER A 28 -0.48 -11.47 7.29
N ALA A 29 -1.01 -12.66 7.61
CA ALA A 29 -2.40 -13.01 7.38
C ALA A 29 -3.39 -12.11 8.16
N ALA A 30 -2.95 -11.55 9.30
CA ALA A 30 -3.78 -10.72 10.17
C ALA A 30 -4.24 -9.41 9.51
N ALA A 31 -3.39 -8.78 8.69
CA ALA A 31 -3.79 -7.60 7.93
C ALA A 31 -4.68 -7.99 6.75
N ARG A 32 -4.28 -9.02 5.98
CA ARG A 32 -5.00 -9.49 4.79
C ARG A 32 -6.44 -9.93 5.09
N GLY A 33 -6.67 -10.64 6.19
CA GLY A 33 -8.01 -11.11 6.56
C GLY A 33 -8.97 -10.01 7.04
N ARG A 34 -8.44 -8.82 7.38
CA ARG A 34 -9.24 -7.69 7.89
C ARG A 34 -9.49 -6.61 6.84
N ILE A 35 -8.82 -6.68 5.69
CA ILE A 35 -9.00 -5.72 4.60
C ILE A 35 -10.21 -6.18 3.77
N PRO A 36 -11.27 -5.35 3.67
CA PRO A 36 -12.42 -5.70 2.85
C PRO A 36 -12.02 -5.73 1.38
N ALA A 37 -12.64 -6.61 0.59
CA ALA A 37 -12.40 -6.68 -0.86
C ALA A 37 -12.96 -5.47 -1.62
N GLN A 38 -13.92 -4.75 -1.03
CA GLN A 38 -14.51 -3.53 -1.57
C GLN A 38 -14.75 -2.48 -0.48
N LEU A 39 -14.66 -1.21 -0.85
CA LEU A 39 -14.97 -0.06 0.01
C LEU A 39 -15.66 1.00 -0.83
N ASP A 40 -16.88 1.41 -0.45
CA ASP A 40 -17.70 2.41 -1.15
C ASP A 40 -17.87 2.13 -2.66
N GLY A 41 -17.95 0.85 -3.05
CA GLY A 41 -18.07 0.42 -4.44
C GLY A 41 -16.75 0.37 -5.22
N TYR A 42 -15.62 0.72 -4.60
CA TYR A 42 -14.29 0.55 -5.18
C TYR A 42 -13.68 -0.79 -4.76
N SER A 43 -13.13 -1.51 -5.74
CA SER A 43 -12.30 -2.68 -5.47
C SER A 43 -11.06 -2.30 -4.67
N VAL A 44 -10.73 -3.12 -3.68
CA VAL A 44 -9.53 -2.96 -2.86
C VAL A 44 -8.49 -4.00 -3.27
N LYS A 45 -7.32 -3.55 -3.69
CA LYS A 45 -6.18 -4.42 -4.04
C LYS A 45 -5.10 -4.30 -2.97
N VAL A 46 -4.64 -5.43 -2.46
CA VAL A 46 -3.60 -5.50 -1.44
C VAL A 46 -2.27 -5.85 -2.09
N GLU A 47 -1.24 -5.08 -1.77
CA GLU A 47 0.13 -5.26 -2.25
C GLU A 47 1.09 -5.24 -1.06
N VAL A 48 2.07 -6.15 -1.04
CA VAL A 48 3.12 -6.17 -0.01
C VAL A 48 4.32 -5.44 -0.56
N THR A 49 4.64 -4.27 -0.01
CA THR A 49 5.72 -3.40 -0.49
C THR A 49 6.91 -3.34 0.47
N GLY A 50 6.75 -3.81 1.70
CA GLY A 50 7.68 -3.47 2.77
C GLY A 50 7.37 -2.09 3.37
N PRO A 51 8.15 -1.66 4.38
CA PRO A 51 8.01 -0.34 4.99
C PRO A 51 8.19 0.78 3.96
N ILE A 52 7.26 1.74 3.96
CA ILE A 52 7.36 2.95 3.14
C ILE A 52 8.06 4.03 3.96
N GLY A 53 9.12 4.61 3.39
CA GLY A 53 9.86 5.70 4.00
C GLY A 53 10.25 6.77 2.97
N PRO A 54 10.63 7.96 3.43
CA PRO A 54 11.14 9.01 2.55
C PRO A 54 12.38 8.52 1.81
N ARG A 55 12.47 8.83 0.52
CA ARG A 55 13.72 8.60 -0.21
C ARG A 55 14.81 9.47 0.41
N ARG A 56 15.96 8.86 0.76
CA ARG A 56 17.15 9.63 1.13
C ARG A 56 17.63 10.41 -0.11
N PRO A 57 18.08 11.67 0.05
CA PRO A 57 18.75 12.38 -1.03
C PRO A 57 19.97 11.58 -1.50
N PRO A 58 20.31 11.62 -2.80
CA PRO A 58 21.58 11.05 -3.26
C PRO A 58 22.74 11.75 -2.55
N PRO A 59 23.88 11.05 -2.33
CA PRO A 59 25.06 11.68 -1.77
C PRO A 59 25.54 12.83 -2.68
N PRO A 60 26.20 13.86 -2.13
CA PRO A 60 26.74 14.95 -2.94
C PRO A 60 27.76 14.42 -3.96
N PRO A 61 27.90 15.06 -5.14
CA PRO A 61 28.92 14.68 -6.11
C PRO A 61 30.32 14.79 -5.50
N ARG A 62 31.21 13.85 -5.85
CA ARG A 62 32.63 13.93 -5.46
C ARG A 62 33.34 15.02 -6.26
N PRO A 63 34.26 15.79 -5.65
CA PRO A 63 35.01 16.85 -6.32
C PRO A 63 35.90 16.30 -7.44
#